data_AF-A0A6L9QEK7-F1
#
_entry.id   AF-A0A6L9QEK7-F1
#
_cell.length_a   1.000
_cell.length_b   1.000
_cell.length_c   1.000
_cell.angle_alpha   90.00
_cell.angle_beta   90.00
_cell.angle_gamma   90.00
#
_symmetry.space_group_name_H-M   'P 1'
#
loop_
_entity.id
_entity.type
_entity.pdbx_description
1 polymer ?
#
loop_
_entity_poly.entity_id
_entity_poly.type
_entity_poly.pdbx_seq_one_letter_code
_entity_poly.pdbx_strand_id
1 'polypeptide(L)'
;MKEQDVAVEGGRVEALGDLEGRPVARTIDASGQVVAPGFVDVHTHSDLTLLSNPEAHSAVRQGITTVVVGNCGLGVTPVVADPDALRAAAAYFDLDPSVRWDLE
;
A
#
# COMPACT_ATOMS: atom_id res chain seq x y z
N MET A 1 -13.39 24.30 0.26
CA MET A 1 -12.76 23.28 1.12
C MET A 1 -12.70 23.82 2.53
N LYS A 2 -12.77 22.95 3.54
CA LYS A 2 -12.65 23.33 4.95
C LYS A 2 -11.17 23.19 5.35
N GLU A 3 -10.60 24.21 5.95
CA GLU A 3 -9.23 24.18 6.49
C GLU A 3 -9.28 23.67 7.92
N GLN A 4 -8.58 22.57 8.19
CA GLN A 4 -8.53 21.90 9.50
C GLN A 4 -7.23 21.12 9.64
N ASP A 5 -6.79 20.95 10.88
CA ASP A 5 -5.72 20.07 11.28
C ASP A 5 -6.22 18.62 11.47
N VAL A 6 -5.28 17.67 11.33
CA VAL A 6 -5.48 16.25 11.60
C VAL A 6 -4.41 15.76 12.57
N ALA A 7 -4.83 15.28 13.75
CA ALA A 7 -3.93 14.65 14.70
C ALA A 7 -3.92 13.13 14.53
N VAL A 8 -2.72 12.55 14.56
CA VAL A 8 -2.51 11.11 14.48
C VAL A 8 -1.70 10.64 15.68
N GLU A 9 -2.20 9.62 16.38
CA GLU A 9 -1.52 8.97 17.50
C GLU A 9 -1.76 7.46 17.43
N GLY A 10 -0.71 6.67 17.69
CA GLY A 10 -0.82 5.20 17.71
C GLY A 10 -1.36 4.57 16.42
N GLY A 11 -1.11 5.20 15.26
CA GLY A 11 -1.59 4.72 13.96
C GLY A 11 -3.06 5.01 13.67
N ARG A 12 -3.71 5.90 14.43
CA ARG A 12 -5.11 6.29 14.24
C ARG A 12 -5.25 7.80 14.13
N VAL A 13 -6.25 8.24 13.35
CA VAL A 13 -6.72 9.64 13.41
C VAL A 13 -7.43 9.84 14.74
N GLU A 14 -6.88 10.71 15.57
CA GLU A 14 -7.36 10.92 16.94
C GLU A 14 -8.28 12.15 17.02
N ALA A 15 -7.98 13.22 16.28
CA ALA A 15 -8.82 14.43 16.24
C ALA A 15 -8.72 15.15 14.89
N LEU A 16 -9.77 15.95 14.62
CA LEU A 16 -9.91 16.84 13.47
C LEU A 16 -10.43 18.19 13.96
N GLY A 17 -9.86 19.30 13.49
CA GLY A 17 -10.30 20.61 13.99
C GLY A 17 -9.25 21.70 13.87
N ASP A 18 -9.45 22.76 14.62
CA ASP A 18 -8.35 23.65 15.02
C ASP A 18 -7.67 22.99 16.23
N LEU A 19 -6.39 22.65 16.09
CA LEU A 19 -5.63 21.94 17.11
C LEU A 19 -4.48 22.80 17.68
N GLU A 20 -4.59 24.12 17.58
CA GLU A 20 -3.60 25.05 18.13
C GLU A 20 -3.35 24.80 19.63
N GLY A 21 -2.08 24.85 20.03
CA GLY A 21 -1.66 24.65 21.42
C GLY A 21 -1.68 23.20 21.91
N ARG A 22 -2.12 22.24 21.09
CA ARG A 22 -2.06 20.82 21.44
C ARG A 22 -0.62 20.31 21.47
N PRO A 23 -0.19 19.58 22.52
CA PRO A 23 1.12 18.94 22.53
C PRO A 23 1.22 17.88 21.44
N VAL A 24 2.22 18.00 20.56
CA VAL A 24 2.50 17.06 19.49
C VAL A 24 3.99 16.77 19.41
N ALA A 25 4.36 15.53 19.06
CA ALA A 25 5.76 15.16 18.87
C ALA A 25 6.34 15.72 17.56
N ARG A 26 5.48 15.95 16.56
CA ARG A 26 5.86 16.44 15.23
C ARG A 26 4.67 17.14 14.58
N THR A 27 4.95 18.26 13.92
CA THR A 27 4.00 18.97 13.05
C THR A 27 4.47 18.88 11.61
N ILE A 28 3.53 18.71 10.68
CA ILE A 28 3.76 18.77 9.24
C ILE A 28 2.88 19.91 8.71
N ASP A 29 3.49 20.94 8.13
CA ASP A 29 2.76 22.03 7.50
C ASP A 29 2.25 21.59 6.11
N ALA A 30 0.93 21.48 6.00
CA ALA A 30 0.23 21.12 4.77
C ALA A 30 -0.54 22.32 4.17
N SER A 31 -0.14 23.56 4.51
CA SER A 31 -0.76 24.78 3.99
C SER A 31 -0.78 24.78 2.46
N GLY A 32 -1.96 25.05 1.88
CA GLY A 32 -2.16 25.03 0.42
C GLY A 32 -2.15 23.64 -0.22
N GLN A 33 -2.09 22.56 0.58
CA GLN A 33 -2.17 21.17 0.14
C GLN A 33 -3.52 20.54 0.55
N VAL A 34 -3.79 19.34 0.03
CA VAL A 34 -4.92 18.52 0.45
C VAL A 34 -4.43 17.42 1.37
N VAL A 35 -5.06 17.31 2.54
CA VAL A 35 -4.96 16.12 3.39
C VAL A 35 -6.18 15.25 3.12
N ALA A 36 -5.96 14.02 2.67
CA ALA A 36 -7.00 13.06 2.34
C ALA A 36 -6.66 11.70 2.98
N PRO A 37 -7.66 10.80 3.12
CA PRO A 37 -7.37 9.40 3.35
C PRO A 37 -6.44 8.87 2.27
N GLY A 38 -5.54 7.95 2.63
CA GLY A 38 -4.73 7.26 1.65
C GLY A 38 -5.60 6.50 0.66
N PHE A 39 -5.16 6.44 -0.60
CA PHE A 39 -5.94 5.79 -1.65
C PHE A 39 -5.93 4.27 -1.49
N VAL A 40 -7.04 3.66 -1.90
CA VAL A 40 -7.22 2.21 -1.95
C VAL A 40 -7.20 1.80 -3.41
N ASP A 41 -6.15 1.11 -3.82
CA ASP A 41 -6.06 0.50 -5.14
C ASP A 41 -6.81 -0.84 -5.12
N VAL A 42 -8.00 -0.82 -5.70
CA VAL A 42 -8.90 -1.99 -5.73
C VAL A 42 -8.52 -3.01 -6.80
N HIS A 43 -7.55 -2.70 -7.66
CA HIS A 43 -7.23 -3.57 -8.79
C HIS A 43 -5.75 -3.50 -9.17
N THR A 44 -4.95 -4.34 -8.52
CA THR A 44 -3.53 -4.48 -8.80
C THR A 44 -3.09 -5.94 -8.94
N HIS A 45 -1.91 -6.11 -9.51
CA HIS A 45 -1.18 -7.38 -9.61
C HIS A 45 0.10 -7.31 -8.76
N SER A 46 0.00 -6.72 -7.57
CA SER A 46 1.12 -6.57 -6.64
C SER A 46 1.36 -7.80 -5.75
N ASP A 47 0.64 -8.88 -6.02
CA ASP A 47 0.65 -10.16 -5.30
C ASP A 47 2.08 -10.66 -4.99
N LEU A 48 2.97 -10.54 -5.98
CA LEU A 48 4.37 -10.98 -5.88
C LEU A 48 5.35 -9.84 -5.84
N THR A 49 5.05 -8.73 -6.50
CA THR A 49 5.97 -7.60 -6.55
C THR A 49 6.16 -6.95 -5.19
N LEU A 50 5.23 -7.08 -4.25
CA LEU A 50 5.45 -6.67 -2.87
C LEU A 50 6.49 -7.54 -2.14
N LEU A 51 6.72 -8.78 -2.58
CA LEU A 51 7.74 -9.66 -2.02
C LEU A 51 9.14 -9.30 -2.56
N SER A 52 9.27 -8.99 -3.85
CA SER A 52 10.53 -8.53 -4.47
C SER A 52 10.83 -7.04 -4.21
N ASN A 53 9.80 -6.21 -4.09
CA ASN A 53 9.90 -4.75 -3.90
C ASN A 53 8.99 -4.31 -2.73
N PRO A 54 9.39 -4.60 -1.48
CA PRO A 54 8.58 -4.34 -0.29
C PRO A 54 8.36 -2.85 -0.01
N GLU A 55 9.17 -1.96 -0.59
CA GLU A 55 9.01 -0.52 -0.44
C GLU A 55 7.84 0.04 -1.28
N ALA A 56 7.34 -0.72 -2.26
CA ALA A 56 6.16 -0.39 -3.06
C ALA A 56 6.15 1.04 -3.63
N HIS A 57 7.32 1.56 -4.03
CA HIS A 57 7.49 2.97 -4.43
C HIS A 57 6.49 3.44 -5.49
N SER A 58 6.13 2.57 -6.43
CA SER A 58 5.15 2.88 -7.47
C SER A 58 3.78 3.23 -6.89
N ALA A 59 3.32 2.49 -5.87
CA ALA A 59 2.06 2.72 -5.19
C ALA A 59 2.15 3.92 -4.23
N VAL A 60 3.17 3.94 -3.37
CA VAL A 60 3.34 4.98 -2.33
C VAL A 60 3.43 6.37 -2.94
N ARG A 61 4.17 6.54 -4.05
CA ARG A 61 4.32 7.85 -4.71
C ARG A 61 3.03 8.39 -5.34
N GLN A 62 2.03 7.53 -5.55
CA GLN A 62 0.70 7.92 -6.03
C GLN A 62 -0.29 8.19 -4.89
N GLY A 63 0.13 8.01 -3.63
CA GLY A 63 -0.74 8.16 -2.45
C GLY A 63 -1.53 6.89 -2.10
N ILE A 64 -1.21 5.75 -2.71
CA ILE A 64 -1.83 4.46 -2.37
C ILE A 64 -1.29 3.97 -1.03
N THR A 65 -2.20 3.59 -0.14
CA THR A 65 -1.88 3.06 1.21
C THR A 65 -2.42 1.66 1.44
N THR A 66 -3.30 1.18 0.57
CA THR A 66 -3.87 -0.16 0.63
C THR A 66 -4.08 -0.67 -0.78
N VAL A 67 -3.76 -1.94 -1.00
CA VAL A 67 -3.95 -2.63 -2.26
C VAL A 67 -4.82 -3.86 -2.08
N VAL A 68 -5.66 -4.15 -3.08
CA VAL A 68 -6.40 -5.41 -3.20
C VAL A 68 -5.75 -6.24 -4.31
N VAL A 69 -5.24 -7.42 -3.93
CA VAL A 69 -4.52 -8.35 -4.82
C VAL A 69 -5.41 -9.54 -5.22
N GLY A 70 -4.91 -10.45 -6.06
CA GLY A 70 -5.65 -11.64 -6.51
C GLY A 70 -6.62 -11.38 -7.66
N ASN A 71 -6.36 -10.32 -8.42
CA ASN A 71 -7.23 -9.88 -9.51
C ASN A 71 -7.13 -10.77 -10.75
N CYS A 72 -8.13 -10.68 -11.63
CA CYS A 72 -8.16 -11.33 -12.95
C CYS A 72 -8.02 -12.87 -12.95
N GLY A 73 -8.31 -13.54 -11.83
CA GLY A 73 -8.12 -14.99 -11.69
C GLY A 73 -6.66 -15.41 -11.52
N LEU A 74 -5.76 -14.46 -11.26
CA LEU A 74 -4.32 -14.66 -11.13
C LEU A 74 -3.85 -14.62 -9.67
N GLY A 75 -4.71 -15.02 -8.74
CA GLY A 75 -4.33 -15.15 -7.34
C GLY A 75 -3.19 -16.15 -7.17
N VAL A 76 -2.24 -15.82 -6.30
CA VAL A 76 -1.01 -16.60 -6.08
C VAL A 76 -1.18 -17.75 -5.09
N THR A 77 -2.37 -17.87 -4.48
CA THR A 77 -2.73 -18.94 -3.54
C THR A 77 -4.23 -19.23 -3.59
N PRO A 78 -4.69 -20.49 -3.37
CA PRO A 78 -3.89 -21.70 -3.20
C PRO A 78 -3.19 -22.13 -4.51
N VAL A 79 -1.96 -22.63 -4.39
CA VAL A 79 -1.22 -23.20 -5.53
C VAL A 79 -1.70 -24.64 -5.73
N VAL A 80 -2.67 -24.82 -6.62
CA VAL A 80 -3.22 -26.14 -7.00
C VAL A 80 -2.52 -26.75 -8.23
N ALA A 81 -1.68 -25.96 -8.91
CA ALA A 81 -0.92 -26.36 -10.10
C ALA A 81 0.59 -26.35 -9.81
N ASP A 82 1.39 -26.83 -10.76
CA ASP A 82 2.86 -26.76 -10.71
C ASP A 82 3.34 -25.32 -10.40
N PRO A 83 4.10 -25.09 -9.31
CA PRO A 83 4.65 -23.80 -8.96
C PRO A 83 5.44 -23.13 -10.09
N ASP A 84 6.12 -23.90 -10.94
CA ASP A 84 6.88 -23.35 -12.05
C ASP A 84 5.97 -22.84 -13.18
N ALA A 85 4.83 -23.50 -13.40
CA ALA A 85 3.80 -23.01 -14.32
C ALA A 85 3.13 -21.73 -13.81
N LEU A 86 2.88 -21.63 -12.50
CA LEU A 86 2.36 -20.41 -11.88
C LEU A 86 3.36 -19.26 -11.99
N ARG A 87 4.65 -19.52 -11.75
CA ARG A 87 5.73 -18.55 -11.97
C ARG A 87 5.78 -18.07 -13.41
N ALA A 88 5.68 -18.98 -14.39
CA ALA A 88 5.67 -18.61 -15.80
C ALA A 88 4.45 -17.73 -16.16
N ALA A 89 3.27 -18.03 -15.61
CA ALA A 89 2.08 -17.21 -15.82
C ALA A 89 2.17 -15.84 -15.13
N ALA A 90 2.81 -15.78 -13.96
CA ALA A 90 2.98 -14.57 -13.17
C ALA A 90 4.21 -13.73 -13.57
N ALA A 91 5.15 -14.28 -14.36
CA ALA A 91 6.38 -13.61 -14.79
C ALA A 91 6.14 -12.32 -15.60
N TYR A 92 4.93 -12.14 -16.14
CA TYR A 92 4.55 -10.86 -16.74
C TYR A 92 4.38 -9.74 -15.70
N PHE A 93 4.01 -10.10 -14.46
CA PHE A 93 3.77 -9.19 -13.35
C PHE A 93 4.94 -9.13 -12.36
N ASP A 94 5.71 -10.21 -12.23
CA ASP A 94 6.90 -10.29 -11.38
C ASP A 94 8.17 -10.42 -12.22
N LEU A 95 9.00 -9.38 -12.19
CA LEU A 95 10.22 -9.28 -12.99
C LEU A 95 11.44 -9.90 -12.30
N ASP A 96 11.34 -10.29 -11.02
CA ASP A 96 12.47 -10.83 -10.25
C ASP A 96 12.30 -12.32 -9.93
N PRO A 97 12.99 -13.23 -10.65
CA PRO A 97 12.88 -14.67 -10.43
C PRO A 97 13.52 -15.15 -9.10
N SER A 98 14.11 -14.25 -8.31
CA SER A 98 14.80 -14.59 -7.05
C SER A 98 13.90 -14.62 -5.81
N VAL A 99 12.65 -14.17 -5.91
CA VAL A 99 11.68 -14.24 -4.81
C VAL A 99 11.48 -15.69 -4.40
N ARG A 100 11.69 -15.98 -3.11
CA ARG A 100 11.38 -17.29 -2.55
C ARG A 100 9.90 -17.33 -2.14
N TRP A 101 9.27 -18.47 -2.42
CA TRP A 101 7.84 -18.70 -2.20
C TRP A 101 7.58 -19.66 -1.03
N ASP A 102 8.62 -19.98 -0.27
CA ASP A 102 8.54 -20.75 0.96
C ASP A 102 7.89 -19.90 2.06
N LEU A 103 6.93 -20.48 2.77
CA LEU A 103 6.25 -19.87 3.92
C LEU A 103 7.02 -20.12 5.23
N GLU A 104 8.33 -20.39 5.16
CA GLU A 104 9.19 -20.64 6.33
C GLU A 104 9.68 -19.36 7.02
#